data_AF-A0A673J2R0-F1
#
_entry.id   AF-A0A673J2R0-F1
#
_cell.length_a   1.000
_cell.length_b   1.000
_cell.length_c   1.000
_cell.angle_alpha   90.00
_cell.angle_beta   90.00
_cell.angle_gamma   90.00
#
_symmetry.space_group_name_H-M   'P 1'
#
loop_
_entity.id
_entity.type
_entity.pdbx_description
1 polymer ?
#
loop_
_entity_poly.entity_id
_entity_poly.type
_entity_poly.pdbx_seq_one_letter_code
_entity_poly.pdbx_strand_id
1 'polypeptide(L)'
;MCVFGGVLRRAVTACQSSALLCARLFSTGSCARIRMHAVPKLREVDRWTEKRSMFGVYDNIGILGDFKAHPKDLIRGPVWLRGFSGNELQRLIRKKRMVGERMLTEDKHNLDKRISFLYRRFNRYGKHR
;
A
#
# COMPACT_ATOMS: atom_id res chain seq x y z
N MET A 1 6.44 80.54 7.99
CA MET A 1 5.39 79.50 7.89
C MET A 1 5.92 78.31 7.09
N CYS A 2 6.80 77.50 7.69
CA CYS A 2 7.40 76.32 7.06
C CYS A 2 7.60 75.21 8.11
N VAL A 3 6.53 74.52 8.50
CA VAL A 3 6.64 73.36 9.43
C VAL A 3 5.79 72.15 8.97
N PHE A 4 4.90 72.31 7.99
CA PHE A 4 3.98 71.23 7.58
C PHE A 4 4.51 70.26 6.50
N GLY A 5 5.65 70.53 5.86
CA GLY A 5 6.18 69.68 4.77
C GLY A 5 7.00 68.46 5.21
N GLY A 6 7.57 68.48 6.43
CA GLY A 6 8.46 67.42 6.92
C GLY A 6 7.74 66.21 7.53
N VAL A 7 6.52 66.40 8.04
CA VAL A 7 5.76 65.36 8.75
C VAL A 7 5.16 64.35 7.77
N LEU A 8 4.71 64.79 6.59
CA LEU A 8 4.12 63.91 5.58
C LEU A 8 5.13 62.91 4.99
N ARG A 9 6.39 63.30 4.77
CA ARG A 9 7.43 62.40 4.24
C ARG A 9 7.78 61.28 5.22
N ARG A 10 7.79 61.56 6.53
CA ARG A 10 8.08 60.54 7.57
C ARG A 10 6.91 59.59 7.81
N ALA A 11 5.67 60.04 7.64
CA ALA A 11 4.50 59.17 7.73
C ALA A 11 4.43 58.15 6.58
N VAL A 12 4.81 58.57 5.36
CA VAL A 12 4.83 57.67 4.19
C VAL A 12 5.93 56.61 4.30
N THR A 13 7.10 56.95 4.86
CA THR A 13 8.18 55.95 5.06
C THR A 13 7.88 54.99 6.23
N ALA A 14 7.18 55.44 7.28
CA ALA A 14 6.78 54.56 8.38
C ALA A 14 5.70 53.53 7.97
N CYS A 15 4.77 53.91 7.08
CA CYS A 15 3.77 52.98 6.53
C CYS A 15 4.35 51.98 5.51
N GLN A 16 5.45 52.31 4.83
CA GLN A 16 6.15 51.34 3.98
C GLN A 16 6.85 50.25 4.80
N SER A 17 7.36 50.58 6.00
CA SER A 17 8.05 49.63 6.87
C SER A 17 7.13 48.59 7.51
N SER A 18 5.89 48.94 7.84
CA SER A 18 4.93 48.02 8.48
C SER A 18 4.27 47.05 7.49
N ALA A 19 4.04 47.48 6.24
CA ALA A 19 3.51 46.61 5.19
C ALA A 19 4.52 45.52 4.75
N LEU A 20 5.82 45.82 4.83
CA LEU A 20 6.88 44.86 4.50
C LEU A 20 7.14 43.81 5.59
N LEU A 21 6.72 44.08 6.84
CA LEU A 21 6.84 43.12 7.96
C LEU A 21 5.67 42.14 8.06
N CYS A 22 4.55 42.41 7.37
CA CYS A 22 3.34 41.58 7.43
C CYS A 22 3.20 40.59 6.27
N ALA A 23 4.17 40.54 5.35
CA ALA A 23 4.30 39.45 4.40
C ALA A 23 4.82 38.22 5.15
N ARG A 24 3.92 37.49 5.83
CA ARG A 24 4.20 36.12 6.24
C ARG A 24 4.59 35.37 4.97
N LEU A 25 5.89 35.10 4.83
CA LEU A 25 6.40 34.16 3.84
C LEU A 25 5.70 32.85 4.12
N PHE A 26 4.65 32.55 3.35
CA PHE A 26 4.17 31.20 3.20
C PHE A 26 5.32 30.42 2.59
N SER A 27 6.21 29.91 3.45
CA SER A 27 7.13 28.86 3.08
C SER A 27 6.25 27.68 2.73
N THR A 28 6.03 27.49 1.42
CA THR A 28 5.66 26.18 0.90
C THR A 28 6.81 25.29 1.28
N GLY A 29 6.73 24.72 2.49
CA GLY A 29 7.80 23.97 3.13
C GLY A 29 8.40 23.07 2.08
N SER A 30 9.71 23.26 1.84
CA SER A 30 10.43 22.73 0.69
C SER A 30 9.87 21.36 0.35
N CYS A 31 9.12 21.27 -0.74
CA CYS A 31 8.63 20.00 -1.24
C CYS A 31 9.85 19.09 -1.23
N ALA A 32 9.83 18.05 -0.39
CA ALA A 32 10.97 17.18 -0.21
C ALA A 32 11.39 16.77 -1.61
N ARG A 33 12.52 17.31 -2.10
CA ARG A 33 13.01 17.02 -3.43
C ARG A 33 13.40 15.56 -3.32
N ILE A 34 12.49 14.65 -3.64
CA ILE A 34 12.79 13.24 -3.78
C ILE A 34 14.01 13.23 -4.68
N ARG A 35 15.14 12.83 -4.12
CA ARG A 35 16.43 12.88 -4.79
C ARG A 35 16.46 11.73 -5.79
N MET A 36 15.65 11.84 -6.85
CA MET A 36 15.79 11.00 -8.03
C MET A 36 17.08 11.46 -8.71
N HIS A 37 18.15 10.69 -8.48
CA HIS A 37 19.47 10.97 -9.05
C HIS A 37 19.46 10.99 -10.59
N ALA A 38 18.50 10.30 -11.22
CA ALA A 38 18.19 10.37 -12.64
C ALA A 38 16.75 9.92 -12.90
N VAL A 39 16.18 10.32 -14.04
CA VAL A 39 14.92 9.76 -14.55
C VAL A 39 15.18 8.28 -14.90
N PRO A 40 14.37 7.33 -14.39
CA PRO A 40 14.54 5.93 -14.75
C PRO A 40 14.32 5.75 -16.26
N LYS A 41 15.03 4.79 -16.86
CA LYS A 41 14.83 4.47 -18.27
C LYS A 41 13.38 4.07 -18.53
N LEU A 42 12.86 4.46 -19.70
CA LEU A 42 11.54 4.04 -20.15
C LEU A 42 11.48 2.50 -20.13
N ARG A 43 10.48 1.94 -19.45
CA ARG A 43 10.21 0.51 -19.49
C ARG A 43 9.22 0.23 -20.62
N GLU A 44 9.74 -0.25 -21.74
CA GLU A 44 8.92 -0.80 -22.80
C GLU A 44 8.26 -2.10 -22.30
N VAL A 45 6.94 -2.20 -22.51
CA VAL A 45 6.17 -3.36 -22.07
C VAL A 45 5.25 -3.78 -23.21
N ASP A 46 5.53 -4.95 -23.78
CA ASP A 46 4.65 -5.56 -24.77
C ASP A 46 3.29 -5.93 -24.15
N ARG A 47 2.20 -5.48 -24.79
CA ARG A 47 0.83 -5.76 -24.37
C ARG A 47 0.31 -7.09 -24.90
N TRP A 48 0.95 -7.66 -25.91
CA TRP A 48 0.51 -8.86 -26.63
C TRP A 48 1.39 -10.10 -26.40
N THR A 49 2.09 -10.14 -25.26
CA THR A 49 2.77 -11.36 -24.80
C THR A 49 1.77 -12.51 -24.65
N GLU A 50 2.18 -13.75 -24.92
CA GLU A 50 1.35 -14.96 -24.82
C GLU A 50 0.59 -15.06 -23.48
N LYS A 51 1.26 -14.77 -22.35
CA LYS A 51 0.63 -14.81 -21.03
C LYS A 51 -0.53 -13.81 -20.89
N ARG A 52 -0.44 -12.64 -21.52
CA ARG A 52 -1.47 -11.59 -21.46
C ARG A 52 -2.60 -11.88 -22.44
N SER A 53 -2.28 -12.31 -23.65
CA SER A 53 -3.28 -12.66 -24.66
C SER A 53 -4.12 -13.86 -24.23
N MET A 54 -3.50 -14.86 -23.59
CA MET A 54 -4.17 -16.08 -23.15
C MET A 54 -4.70 -16.03 -21.70
N PHE A 55 -4.67 -14.87 -21.04
CA PHE A 55 -5.13 -14.75 -19.66
C PHE A 55 -6.66 -14.92 -19.56
N GLY A 56 -7.13 -15.81 -18.69
CA GLY A 56 -8.55 -16.01 -18.39
C GLY A 56 -9.34 -16.88 -19.37
N VAL A 57 -8.69 -17.44 -20.40
CA VAL A 57 -9.36 -18.22 -21.48
C VAL A 57 -10.22 -19.37 -20.95
N TYR A 58 -9.79 -20.05 -19.88
CA TYR A 58 -10.47 -21.25 -19.35
C TYR A 58 -11.18 -21.02 -18.00
N ASP A 59 -11.48 -19.78 -17.63
CA ASP A 59 -12.08 -19.47 -16.32
C ASP A 59 -13.52 -20.01 -16.19
N ASN A 60 -14.25 -20.10 -17.30
CA ASN A 60 -15.65 -20.57 -17.35
C ASN A 60 -15.78 -22.05 -17.77
N ILE A 61 -14.71 -22.84 -17.68
CA ILE A 61 -14.68 -24.25 -18.12
C ILE A 61 -15.76 -25.11 -17.45
N GLY A 62 -16.19 -24.76 -16.23
CA GLY A 62 -17.26 -25.48 -15.55
C GLY A 62 -18.60 -25.35 -16.27
N ILE A 63 -19.04 -24.11 -16.52
CA ILE A 63 -20.36 -23.84 -17.12
C ILE A 63 -20.40 -24.28 -18.58
N LEU A 64 -19.29 -24.08 -19.32
CA LEU A 64 -19.21 -24.40 -20.75
C LEU A 64 -18.74 -25.84 -21.04
N GLY A 65 -18.28 -26.57 -20.02
CA GLY A 65 -17.65 -27.89 -20.15
C GLY A 65 -18.36 -28.98 -19.36
N ASP A 66 -19.69 -28.93 -19.26
CA ASP A 66 -20.55 -29.91 -18.57
C ASP A 66 -20.16 -30.15 -17.10
N PHE A 67 -19.58 -29.14 -16.43
CA PHE A 67 -19.07 -29.21 -15.06
C PHE A 67 -18.05 -30.34 -14.80
N LYS A 68 -17.32 -30.81 -15.84
CA LYS A 68 -16.28 -31.85 -15.71
C LYS A 68 -15.08 -31.42 -14.84
N ALA A 69 -14.80 -30.12 -14.78
CA ALA A 69 -13.74 -29.54 -13.95
C ALA A 69 -14.21 -28.23 -13.30
N HIS A 70 -13.74 -27.96 -12.08
CA HIS A 70 -14.03 -26.71 -11.39
C HIS A 70 -12.85 -25.73 -11.56
N PRO A 71 -13.08 -24.42 -11.81
CA PRO A 71 -11.99 -23.44 -12.02
C PRO A 71 -10.95 -23.39 -10.90
N LYS A 72 -11.34 -23.69 -9.66
CA LYS A 72 -10.45 -23.83 -8.50
C LYS A 72 -9.29 -24.82 -8.71
N ASP A 73 -9.50 -25.84 -9.55
CA ASP A 73 -8.52 -26.90 -9.81
C ASP A 73 -7.45 -26.45 -10.81
N LEU A 74 -7.77 -25.44 -11.64
CA LEU A 74 -6.84 -24.80 -12.58
C LEU A 74 -5.84 -23.86 -11.90
N ILE A 75 -6.17 -23.38 -10.68
CA ILE A 75 -5.33 -22.45 -9.93
C ILE A 75 -4.03 -23.12 -9.52
N ARG A 76 -2.91 -22.58 -10.00
CA ARG A 76 -1.56 -22.96 -9.57
C ARG A 76 -1.18 -22.20 -8.32
N GLY A 77 -0.70 -22.90 -7.29
CA GLY A 77 -0.26 -22.29 -6.05
C GLY A 77 -0.14 -23.32 -4.92
N PRO A 78 0.13 -22.85 -3.68
CA PRO A 78 0.24 -23.73 -2.54
C PRO A 78 -1.04 -24.53 -2.33
N VAL A 79 -0.92 -25.84 -2.12
CA VAL A 79 -2.08 -26.77 -2.00
C VAL A 79 -3.04 -26.35 -0.89
N TRP A 80 -2.53 -25.74 0.18
CA TRP A 80 -3.32 -25.25 1.31
C TRP A 80 -4.07 -23.94 1.02
N LEU A 81 -3.85 -23.30 -0.13
CA LEU A 81 -4.53 -22.06 -0.58
C LEU A 81 -5.42 -22.24 -1.81
N ARG A 82 -5.25 -23.32 -2.59
CA ARG A 82 -6.07 -23.56 -3.78
C ARG A 82 -7.56 -23.63 -3.40
N GLY A 83 -8.37 -22.76 -4.02
CA GLY A 83 -9.81 -22.65 -3.75
C GLY A 83 -10.18 -22.22 -2.32
N PHE A 84 -9.26 -21.60 -1.58
CA PHE A 84 -9.49 -21.18 -0.20
C PHE A 84 -9.26 -19.68 -0.04
N SER A 85 -10.25 -19.00 0.55
CA SER A 85 -10.15 -17.60 0.99
C SER A 85 -10.37 -17.53 2.49
N GLY A 86 -9.50 -16.80 3.18
CA GLY A 86 -9.56 -16.65 4.64
C GLY A 86 -8.52 -15.67 5.16
N ASN A 87 -8.69 -15.24 6.41
CA ASN A 87 -7.77 -14.34 7.06
C ASN A 87 -6.40 -15.03 7.35
N GLU A 88 -5.42 -14.26 7.81
CA GLU A 88 -4.08 -14.79 8.09
C GLU A 88 -4.11 -15.96 9.09
N LEU A 89 -4.88 -15.84 10.18
CA LEU A 89 -4.97 -16.89 11.20
C LEU A 89 -5.53 -18.19 10.62
N GLN A 90 -6.63 -18.12 9.86
CA GLN A 90 -7.25 -19.27 9.19
C GLN A 90 -6.30 -19.92 8.19
N ARG A 91 -5.58 -19.11 7.40
CA ARG A 91 -4.57 -19.57 6.44
C ARG A 91 -3.43 -20.33 7.14
N LEU A 92 -2.92 -19.81 8.26
CA LEU A 92 -1.84 -20.45 9.02
C LEU A 92 -2.29 -21.74 9.69
N ILE A 93 -3.49 -21.77 10.29
CA ILE A 93 -4.07 -23.00 10.86
C ILE A 93 -4.21 -24.07 9.78
N ARG A 94 -4.72 -23.70 8.59
CA ARG A 94 -4.84 -24.60 7.46
C ARG A 94 -3.48 -25.10 6.96
N LYS A 95 -2.48 -24.23 6.84
CA LYS A 95 -1.10 -24.60 6.49
C LYS A 95 -0.52 -25.61 7.50
N LYS A 96 -0.69 -25.35 8.81
CA LYS A 96 -0.24 -26.26 9.87
C LYS A 96 -0.86 -27.64 9.75
N ARG A 97 -2.18 -27.72 9.52
CA ARG A 97 -2.91 -28.98 9.37
C ARG A 97 -2.50 -29.78 8.14
N MET A 98 -2.25 -29.11 7.01
CA MET A 98 -2.02 -29.79 5.72
C MET A 98 -0.54 -30.08 5.43
N VAL A 99 0.37 -29.24 5.91
CA VAL A 99 1.80 -29.27 5.55
C VAL A 99 2.69 -29.29 6.79
N GLY A 100 2.16 -29.05 7.99
CA GLY A 100 2.97 -28.82 9.19
C GLY A 100 3.77 -30.01 9.68
N GLU A 101 3.49 -31.23 9.24
CA GLU A 101 4.30 -32.42 9.57
C GLU A 101 5.62 -32.46 8.78
N ARG A 102 5.57 -32.09 7.50
CA ARG A 102 6.73 -32.06 6.59
C ARG A 102 7.47 -30.71 6.55
N MET A 103 7.13 -29.78 7.44
CA MET A 103 7.79 -28.48 7.54
C MET A 103 9.09 -28.59 8.34
N LEU A 104 10.05 -27.74 8.01
CA LEU A 104 11.27 -27.58 8.81
C LEU A 104 10.90 -27.17 10.25
N THR A 105 11.70 -27.63 11.21
CA THR A 105 11.45 -27.40 12.65
C THR A 105 11.35 -25.91 12.98
N GLU A 106 12.25 -25.09 12.44
CA GLU A 106 12.25 -23.64 12.65
C GLU A 106 11.01 -22.96 12.05
N ASP A 107 10.63 -23.33 10.83
CA ASP A 107 9.44 -22.80 10.16
C ASP A 107 8.16 -23.17 10.92
N LYS A 108 8.08 -24.42 11.40
CA LYS A 108 6.95 -24.90 12.21
C LYS A 108 6.87 -24.12 13.52
N HIS A 109 8.01 -23.93 14.20
CA HIS A 109 8.09 -23.15 15.43
C HIS A 109 7.67 -21.69 15.23
N ASN A 110 8.13 -21.03 14.15
CA ASN A 110 7.75 -19.67 13.81
C ASN A 110 6.26 -19.55 13.44
N LEU A 111 5.73 -20.53 12.72
CA LEU A 111 4.31 -20.63 12.39
C LEU A 111 3.46 -20.72 13.67
N ASP A 112 3.87 -21.55 14.63
CA ASP A 112 3.16 -21.73 15.90
C ASP A 112 3.18 -20.48 16.79
N LYS A 113 4.32 -19.77 16.83
CA LYS A 113 4.41 -18.44 17.45
C LYS A 113 3.44 -17.45 16.80
N ARG A 114 3.37 -17.44 15.45
CA ARG A 114 2.49 -16.53 14.72
C ARG A 114 1.01 -16.82 14.96
N ILE A 115 0.61 -18.09 14.94
CA ILE A 115 -0.76 -18.51 15.30
C ILE A 115 -1.11 -18.07 16.72
N SER A 116 -0.22 -18.33 17.68
CA SER A 116 -0.42 -17.96 19.08
C SER A 116 -0.53 -16.45 19.29
N PHE A 117 0.23 -15.66 18.53
CA PHE A 117 0.11 -14.20 18.52
C PHE A 117 -1.24 -13.75 17.95
N LEU A 118 -1.60 -14.21 16.75
CA LEU A 118 -2.82 -13.78 16.07
C LEU A 118 -4.09 -14.19 16.83
N TYR A 119 -4.09 -15.39 17.42
CA TYR A 119 -5.19 -15.84 18.27
C TYR A 119 -5.42 -14.90 19.46
N ARG A 120 -4.35 -14.50 20.15
CA ARG A 120 -4.43 -13.51 21.24
C ARG A 120 -4.87 -12.15 20.69
N ARG A 121 -4.29 -11.69 19.57
CA ARG A 121 -4.60 -10.38 18.98
C ARG A 121 -6.07 -10.25 18.60
N PHE A 122 -6.62 -11.20 17.85
CA PHE A 122 -8.00 -11.11 17.36
C PHE A 122 -9.04 -11.33 18.45
N ASN A 123 -8.78 -12.17 19.45
CA ASN A 123 -9.79 -12.51 20.45
C ASN A 123 -9.73 -11.64 21.73
N ARG A 124 -8.58 -11.02 22.03
CA ARG A 124 -8.41 -10.22 23.26
C ARG A 124 -8.32 -8.72 23.01
N TYR A 125 -7.95 -8.30 21.80
CA TYR A 125 -7.75 -6.89 21.47
C TYR A 125 -8.63 -6.51 20.28
N GLY A 126 -9.29 -5.36 20.37
CA GLY A 126 -10.13 -4.85 19.28
C GLY A 126 -10.78 -3.55 19.72
N LYS A 127 -10.97 -2.62 18.77
CA LYS A 127 -11.73 -1.39 19.02
C LYS A 127 -13.23 -1.69 19.13
N HIS A 128 -13.71 -2.57 18.27
CA HIS A 128 -15.08 -3.02 18.22
C HIS A 128 -15.15 -4.38 18.91
N ARG A 129 -15.98 -4.49 19.93
CA ARG A 129 -16.22 -5.71 20.69
C ARG A 129 -17.66 -5.72 21.17
#